data_AF-A0A3D4IPT9-F1
#
_entry.id   AF-A0A3D4IPT9-F1
#
_cell.length_a   1.000
_cell.length_b   1.000
_cell.length_c   1.000
_cell.angle_alpha   90.00
_cell.angle_beta   90.00
_cell.angle_gamma   90.00
#
_symmetry.space_group_name_H-M   'P 1'
#
loop_
_entity.id
_entity.type
_entity.pdbx_description
1 polymer ?
#
loop_
_entity_poly.entity_id
_entity_poly.type
_entity_poly.pdbx_seq_one_letter_code
_entity_poly.pdbx_strand_id
1 'polypeptide(L)'
;AVVLYGDGLKQNELEETQKAFQQTGIDAVAYIPSLQVLAGADIQQAFAKYLTTRNISFIILFNKTPSYSLTFFRFNGNAGLLDATTSGWQQTHSVLKELLLTVFRFAVSNQKKQNLLINDFPETTVNIKYFDGRRNENYTSLVKSFKVAVPSWGNEKDDARLNQILTEYFPLKYEIVPADIAESDLEIKGFKTIIRFVHTSGTIARDLLEYDHAKTGNALASAAIINNDAQLKTIAANTVVYKFYVKQLEYGNLFLGNKWDADPDWQQALVNYLYHMRQQLNY
;
A
#
# COMPACT_ATOMS: atom_id res chain seq x y z
N ALA A 1 1.42 18.41 -8.17
CA ALA A 1 0.65 17.15 -8.24
C ALA A 1 1.61 15.97 -8.14
N VAL A 2 1.15 14.79 -7.75
CA VAL A 2 1.94 13.54 -7.80
C VAL A 2 1.30 12.57 -8.78
N VAL A 3 2.13 11.87 -9.54
CA VAL A 3 1.69 10.85 -10.50
C VAL A 3 1.86 9.47 -9.85
N LEU A 4 0.75 8.73 -9.74
CA LEU A 4 0.75 7.32 -9.39
C LEU A 4 0.63 6.50 -10.68
N TYR A 5 1.64 5.71 -11.01
CA TYR A 5 1.69 4.99 -12.28
C TYR A 5 1.60 3.47 -12.10
N GLY A 6 0.90 2.79 -13.01
CA GLY A 6 0.80 1.33 -13.03
C GLY A 6 1.97 0.63 -13.74
N ASP A 7 2.17 -0.66 -13.43
CA ASP A 7 3.32 -1.47 -13.89
C ASP A 7 3.44 -1.63 -15.42
N GLY A 8 2.37 -1.41 -16.17
CA GLY A 8 2.38 -1.51 -17.63
C GLY A 8 3.13 -0.38 -18.34
N LEU A 9 3.50 0.68 -17.62
CA LEU A 9 4.16 1.87 -18.16
C LEU A 9 5.68 1.71 -18.19
N LYS A 10 6.27 2.14 -19.29
CA LYS A 10 7.72 2.17 -19.48
C LYS A 10 8.31 3.51 -19.07
N GLN A 11 9.58 3.51 -18.69
CA GLN A 11 10.30 4.72 -18.28
C GLN A 11 10.22 5.86 -19.32
N ASN A 12 10.38 5.54 -20.60
CA ASN A 12 10.27 6.52 -21.69
C ASN A 12 8.87 7.15 -21.81
N GLU A 13 7.81 6.39 -21.48
CA GLU A 13 6.43 6.90 -21.47
C GLU A 13 6.20 7.87 -20.30
N LEU A 14 6.85 7.63 -19.15
CA LEU A 14 6.84 8.55 -18.01
C LEU A 14 7.56 9.86 -18.35
N GLU A 15 8.73 9.78 -18.99
CA GLU A 15 9.51 10.94 -19.43
C GLU A 15 8.79 11.76 -20.51
N GLU A 16 8.16 11.11 -21.49
CA GLU A 16 7.32 11.78 -22.48
C GLU A 16 6.16 12.51 -21.82
N THR A 17 5.52 11.88 -20.83
CA THR A 17 4.43 12.49 -20.05
C THR A 17 4.91 13.71 -19.27
N GLN A 18 6.07 13.66 -18.62
CA GLN A 18 6.62 14.81 -17.90
C GLN A 18 6.85 16.00 -18.84
N LYS A 19 7.46 15.76 -20.01
CA LYS A 19 7.69 16.81 -21.01
C LYS A 19 6.38 17.46 -21.47
N ALA A 20 5.34 16.65 -21.70
CA ALA A 20 4.03 17.18 -22.05
C ALA A 20 3.36 17.95 -20.90
N PHE A 21 3.52 17.48 -19.66
CA PHE A 21 3.00 18.17 -18.46
C PHE A 21 3.65 19.54 -18.29
N GLN A 22 4.97 19.67 -18.49
CA GLN A 22 5.65 20.97 -18.51
C GLN A 22 5.06 21.92 -19.54
N GLN A 23 4.91 21.46 -20.78
CA GLN A 23 4.33 22.26 -21.86
C GLN A 23 2.88 22.69 -21.55
N THR A 24 2.15 21.83 -20.86
CA THR A 24 0.75 22.04 -20.47
C THR A 24 0.61 22.99 -19.27
N GLY A 25 1.65 23.12 -18.44
CA GLY A 25 1.57 23.87 -17.19
C GLY A 25 1.25 23.00 -15.96
N ILE A 26 1.34 21.67 -16.07
CA ILE A 26 1.08 20.71 -14.99
C ILE A 26 2.39 20.47 -14.24
N ASP A 27 2.45 20.90 -12.99
CA ASP A 27 3.58 20.61 -12.10
C ASP A 27 3.42 19.24 -11.44
N ALA A 28 4.02 18.21 -12.04
CA ALA A 28 4.15 16.88 -11.45
C ALA A 28 5.50 16.77 -10.72
N VAL A 29 5.45 16.74 -9.38
CA VAL A 29 6.64 16.81 -8.53
C VAL A 29 7.29 15.45 -8.28
N ALA A 30 6.50 14.37 -8.35
CA ALA A 30 7.00 13.01 -8.13
C ALA A 30 6.18 11.97 -8.88
N TYR A 31 6.83 10.88 -9.25
CA TYR A 31 6.26 9.71 -9.92
C TYR A 31 6.50 8.49 -9.04
N ILE A 32 5.42 7.83 -8.61
CA ILE A 32 5.49 6.73 -7.65
C ILE A 32 4.65 5.55 -8.18
N PRO A 33 5.11 4.30 -8.08
CA PRO A 33 4.30 3.14 -8.42
C PRO A 33 2.99 3.11 -7.63
N SER A 34 1.87 2.91 -8.31
CA SER A 34 0.55 2.85 -7.66
C SER A 34 0.45 1.69 -6.66
N LEU A 35 1.05 0.54 -7.00
CA LEU A 35 1.13 -0.62 -6.11
C LEU A 35 1.92 -0.37 -4.83
N GLN A 36 2.83 0.61 -4.81
CA GLN A 36 3.56 0.99 -3.61
C GLN A 36 2.65 1.79 -2.68
N VAL A 37 1.93 2.78 -3.20
CA VAL A 37 1.05 3.65 -2.40
C VAL A 37 -0.19 2.92 -1.90
N LEU A 38 -0.76 2.04 -2.72
CA LEU A 38 -1.99 1.31 -2.41
C LEU A 38 -1.74 0.00 -1.63
N ALA A 39 -0.51 -0.23 -1.16
CA ALA A 39 -0.13 -1.47 -0.49
C ALA A 39 -0.85 -1.71 0.84
N GLY A 40 -1.33 -0.69 1.54
CA GLY A 40 -2.05 -0.89 2.80
C GLY A 40 -2.33 0.40 3.58
N ALA A 41 -3.09 0.29 4.66
CA ALA A 41 -3.56 1.44 5.44
C ALA A 41 -2.42 2.32 5.99
N ASP A 42 -1.39 1.70 6.58
CA ASP A 42 -0.24 2.43 7.13
C ASP A 42 0.54 3.18 6.03
N ILE A 43 0.68 2.55 4.86
CA ILE A 43 1.37 3.12 3.70
C ILE A 43 0.61 4.31 3.14
N GLN A 44 -0.72 4.18 3.02
CA GLN A 44 -1.60 5.25 2.58
C GLN A 44 -1.61 6.42 3.57
N GLN A 45 -1.59 6.16 4.87
CA GLN A 45 -1.51 7.19 5.90
C GLN A 45 -0.19 7.96 5.82
N ALA A 46 0.94 7.27 5.67
CA ALA A 46 2.24 7.89 5.48
C ALA A 46 2.31 8.70 4.18
N PHE A 47 1.72 8.19 3.10
CA PHE A 47 1.63 8.91 1.83
C PHE A 47 0.76 10.18 1.93
N ALA A 48 -0.38 10.11 2.61
CA ALA A 48 -1.24 11.28 2.87
C ALA A 48 -0.50 12.35 3.70
N LYS A 49 0.29 11.94 4.70
CA LYS A 49 1.16 12.84 5.47
C LYS A 49 2.22 13.49 4.59
N TYR A 50 2.84 12.73 3.68
CA TYR A 50 3.79 13.25 2.70
C TYR A 50 3.15 14.32 1.80
N LEU A 51 1.98 14.05 1.23
CA LEU A 51 1.26 15.00 0.38
C LEU A 51 0.90 16.28 1.13
N THR A 52 0.39 16.14 2.35
CA THR A 52 0.00 17.27 3.21
C THR A 52 1.21 18.13 3.57
N THR A 53 2.31 17.51 3.98
CA THR A 53 3.55 18.23 4.36
C THR A 53 4.14 19.02 3.19
N ARG A 54 3.98 18.52 1.96
CA ARG A 54 4.45 19.19 0.74
C ARG A 54 3.39 20.07 0.07
N ASN A 55 2.22 20.29 0.69
CA ASN A 55 1.10 21.05 0.13
C ASN A 55 0.63 20.55 -1.25
N ILE A 56 0.72 19.24 -1.50
CA ILE A 56 0.33 18.64 -2.78
C ILE A 56 -1.18 18.40 -2.77
N SER A 57 -1.90 19.10 -3.65
CA SER A 57 -3.38 19.07 -3.69
C SER A 57 -3.98 18.09 -4.69
N PHE A 58 -3.19 17.56 -5.63
CA PHE A 58 -3.69 16.74 -6.73
C PHE A 58 -2.88 15.46 -6.89
N ILE A 59 -3.60 14.37 -7.18
CA ILE A 59 -3.05 13.08 -7.55
C ILE A 59 -3.50 12.79 -8.99
N ILE A 60 -2.59 12.22 -9.77
CA ILE A 60 -2.81 11.82 -11.16
C ILE A 60 -2.57 10.32 -11.24
N LEU A 61 -3.59 9.53 -11.59
CA LEU A 61 -3.40 8.11 -11.90
C LEU A 61 -3.04 7.97 -13.37
N PHE A 62 -1.92 7.31 -13.64
CA PHE A 62 -1.47 6.99 -14.98
C PHE A 62 -1.43 5.47 -15.15
N ASN A 63 -2.33 4.93 -15.98
CA ASN A 63 -2.42 3.49 -16.20
C ASN A 63 -2.42 3.15 -17.68
N LYS A 64 -2.04 1.91 -18.01
CA LYS A 64 -2.01 1.37 -19.36
C LYS A 64 -2.58 -0.04 -19.41
N THR A 65 -3.87 -0.16 -19.73
CA THR A 65 -4.55 -1.47 -19.86
C THR A 65 -5.82 -1.36 -20.72
N PRO A 66 -5.87 -1.85 -21.98
CA PRO A 66 -4.80 -1.92 -23.00
C PRO A 66 -4.43 -0.53 -23.58
N SER A 67 -5.20 0.50 -23.25
CA SER A 67 -5.00 1.90 -23.65
C SER A 67 -4.44 2.72 -22.49
N TYR A 68 -3.88 3.89 -22.79
CA TYR A 68 -3.45 4.84 -21.77
C TYR A 68 -4.66 5.54 -21.15
N SER A 69 -4.56 5.79 -19.84
CA SER A 69 -5.55 6.56 -19.09
C SER A 69 -4.85 7.49 -18.11
N LEU A 70 -5.30 8.74 -18.06
CA LEU A 70 -4.90 9.72 -17.06
C LEU A 70 -6.15 10.14 -16.29
N THR A 71 -6.12 10.00 -14.97
CA THR A 71 -7.22 10.39 -14.09
C THR A 71 -6.70 11.40 -13.07
N PHE A 72 -7.23 12.61 -13.12
CA PHE A 72 -6.86 13.71 -12.25
C PHE A 72 -7.92 13.86 -11.17
N PHE A 73 -7.51 13.85 -9.90
CA PHE A 73 -8.43 14.11 -8.79
C PHE A 73 -7.76 14.91 -7.69
N ARG A 74 -8.59 15.60 -6.92
CA ARG A 74 -8.15 16.39 -5.78
C ARG A 74 -7.97 15.45 -4.59
N PHE A 75 -6.80 15.53 -3.95
CA PHE A 75 -6.53 14.82 -2.71
C PHE A 75 -7.44 15.36 -1.60
N ASN A 76 -8.10 14.46 -0.86
CA ASN A 76 -9.06 14.84 0.18
C ASN A 76 -8.42 15.25 1.52
N GLY A 77 -7.09 15.16 1.65
CA GLY A 77 -6.37 15.50 2.89
C GLY A 77 -6.16 14.32 3.85
N ASN A 78 -6.76 13.15 3.57
CA ASN A 78 -6.82 12.02 4.50
C ASN A 78 -6.22 10.73 3.90
N ALA A 79 -6.03 9.70 4.73
CA ALA A 79 -5.44 8.42 4.30
C ALA A 79 -6.21 7.74 3.14
N GLY A 80 -7.53 7.97 3.01
CA GLY A 80 -8.33 7.44 1.91
C GLY A 80 -7.99 8.01 0.52
N LEU A 81 -7.19 9.07 0.46
CA LEU A 81 -6.74 9.80 -0.74
C LEU A 81 -7.84 10.50 -1.57
N LEU A 82 -9.02 9.88 -1.69
CA LEU A 82 -10.17 10.34 -2.44
C LEU A 82 -11.45 9.95 -1.69
N ASP A 83 -12.47 10.80 -1.76
CA ASP A 83 -13.81 10.47 -1.26
C ASP A 83 -14.62 9.72 -2.34
N ALA A 84 -15.44 8.74 -1.94
CA ALA A 84 -16.23 7.91 -2.85
C ALA A 84 -17.18 8.71 -3.79
N THR A 85 -17.53 9.94 -3.41
CA THR A 85 -18.44 10.82 -4.16
C THR A 85 -17.73 11.79 -5.10
N THR A 86 -16.40 11.92 -4.99
CA THR A 86 -15.65 12.92 -5.77
C THR A 86 -15.30 12.35 -7.15
N SER A 87 -15.84 12.96 -8.20
CA SER A 87 -15.51 12.60 -9.58
C SER A 87 -14.17 13.20 -10.00
N GLY A 88 -13.23 12.33 -10.41
CA GLY A 88 -12.00 12.75 -11.09
C GLY A 88 -12.25 13.07 -12.56
N TRP A 89 -11.39 13.92 -13.15
CA TRP A 89 -11.38 14.15 -14.60
C TRP A 89 -10.49 13.10 -15.26
N GLN A 90 -11.09 12.25 -16.09
CA GLN A 90 -10.38 11.17 -16.77
C GLN A 90 -10.31 11.41 -18.28
N GLN A 91 -9.17 11.06 -18.87
CA GLN A 91 -8.99 10.98 -20.33
C GLN A 91 -8.33 9.65 -20.67
N THR A 92 -8.71 9.07 -21.81
CA THR A 92 -8.20 7.79 -22.29
C THR A 92 -7.89 7.84 -23.78
N HIS A 93 -6.83 7.15 -24.19
CA HIS A 93 -6.51 6.99 -25.62
C HIS A 93 -5.56 5.80 -25.82
N SER A 94 -5.61 5.15 -26.99
CA SER A 94 -4.72 4.03 -27.32
C SER A 94 -3.27 4.46 -27.58
N VAL A 95 -3.08 5.70 -28.01
CA VAL A 95 -1.78 6.33 -28.30
C VAL A 95 -1.49 7.43 -27.27
N LEU A 96 -0.34 7.34 -26.57
CA LEU A 96 0.06 8.27 -25.51
C LEU A 96 0.12 9.72 -25.99
N LYS A 97 0.75 9.98 -27.13
CA LYS A 97 0.89 11.33 -27.68
C LYS A 97 -0.47 12.03 -27.89
N GLU A 98 -1.46 11.31 -28.39
CA GLU A 98 -2.82 11.85 -28.59
C GLU A 98 -3.56 12.09 -27.26
N LEU A 99 -3.34 11.24 -26.25
CA LEU A 99 -3.83 11.48 -24.89
C LEU A 99 -3.26 12.79 -24.34
N LEU A 100 -1.94 12.97 -24.44
CA LEU A 100 -1.24 14.15 -23.94
C LEU A 100 -1.64 15.42 -24.71
N LEU A 101 -1.85 15.34 -26.03
CA LEU A 101 -2.38 16.44 -26.83
C LEU A 101 -3.80 16.82 -26.41
N THR A 102 -4.64 15.84 -26.06
CA THR A 102 -5.99 16.08 -25.55
C THR A 102 -5.95 16.83 -24.22
N VAL A 103 -5.06 16.42 -23.32
CA VAL A 103 -4.81 17.10 -22.03
C VAL A 103 -4.32 18.54 -22.25
N PHE A 104 -3.37 18.73 -23.16
CA PHE A 104 -2.87 20.05 -23.52
C PHE A 104 -3.96 20.97 -24.06
N ARG A 105 -4.75 20.51 -25.05
CA ARG A 105 -5.86 21.27 -25.64
C ARG A 105 -6.91 21.65 -24.60
N PHE A 106 -7.22 20.73 -23.68
CA PHE A 106 -8.13 21.00 -22.57
C PHE A 106 -7.59 22.12 -21.66
N ALA A 107 -6.32 22.06 -21.26
CA ALA A 107 -5.71 23.09 -20.42
C ALA A 107 -5.68 24.46 -21.10
N VAL A 108 -5.25 24.54 -22.36
CA VAL A 108 -5.19 25.79 -23.13
C VAL A 108 -6.58 26.44 -23.28
N SER A 109 -7.63 25.63 -23.42
CA SER A 109 -8.99 26.13 -23.64
C SER A 109 -9.70 26.55 -22.34
N ASN A 110 -9.33 25.96 -21.20
CA ASN A 110 -10.05 26.13 -19.94
C ASN A 110 -9.25 26.89 -18.87
N GLN A 111 -7.95 27.09 -19.04
CA GLN A 111 -7.07 27.71 -18.05
C GLN A 111 -6.39 28.96 -18.60
N LYS A 112 -6.13 29.93 -17.72
CA LYS A 112 -5.33 31.11 -18.07
C LYS A 112 -3.86 30.77 -18.02
N LYS A 113 -3.09 31.24 -19.01
CA LYS A 113 -1.64 31.08 -19.01
C LYS A 113 -1.02 31.78 -17.80
N GLN A 114 -0.22 31.06 -17.05
CA GLN A 114 0.55 31.57 -15.91
C GLN A 114 2.01 31.17 -16.09
N ASN A 115 2.95 32.00 -15.61
CA ASN A 115 4.36 31.69 -15.62
C ASN A 115 4.75 30.99 -14.31
N LEU A 116 4.58 29.68 -14.28
CA LEU A 116 4.92 28.85 -13.13
C LEU A 116 6.30 28.21 -13.38
N LEU A 117 7.16 28.18 -12.36
CA LEU A 117 8.39 27.40 -12.40
C LEU A 117 8.02 25.93 -12.20
N ILE A 118 7.99 25.18 -13.30
CA ILE A 118 7.64 23.75 -13.30
C ILE A 118 8.94 22.94 -13.36
N ASN A 119 8.99 21.85 -12.61
CA ASN A 119 10.18 21.01 -12.56
C ASN A 119 10.46 20.30 -13.89
N ASP A 120 11.72 20.30 -14.30
CA ASP A 120 12.19 19.59 -15.49
C ASP A 120 12.15 18.06 -15.34
N PHE A 121 12.31 17.59 -14.10
CA PHE A 121 12.32 16.17 -13.77
C PHE A 121 11.54 15.94 -12.47
N PRO A 122 10.65 14.93 -12.44
CA PRO A 122 9.97 14.55 -11.22
C PRO A 122 10.92 13.74 -10.34
N GLU A 123 10.67 13.74 -9.04
CA GLU A 123 11.30 12.78 -8.14
C GLU A 123 10.79 11.37 -8.44
N THR A 124 11.69 10.45 -8.76
CA THR A 124 11.39 9.02 -9.00
C THR A 124 11.74 8.14 -7.79
N THR A 125 12.52 8.66 -6.86
CA THR A 125 12.88 7.99 -5.60
C THR A 125 12.49 8.89 -4.44
N VAL A 126 11.22 8.80 -4.03
CA VAL A 126 10.72 9.57 -2.90
C VAL A 126 11.00 8.78 -1.62
N ASN A 127 11.80 9.36 -0.72
CA ASN A 127 12.07 8.76 0.57
C ASN A 127 10.91 9.04 1.54
N ILE A 128 9.86 8.22 1.44
CA ILE A 128 8.73 8.26 2.37
C ILE A 128 9.02 7.29 3.51
N LYS A 129 9.13 7.82 4.72
CA LYS A 129 9.17 6.98 5.93
C LYS A 129 7.78 6.43 6.18
N TYR A 130 7.57 5.17 5.81
CA TYR A 130 6.26 4.51 5.92
C TYR A 130 5.88 4.11 7.34
N PHE A 131 6.87 3.85 8.18
CA PHE A 131 6.67 3.40 9.55
C PHE A 131 7.53 4.21 10.50
N ASP A 132 6.92 4.74 11.56
CA ASP A 132 7.64 5.60 12.51
C ASP A 132 8.46 4.80 13.53
N GLY A 133 7.98 3.61 13.92
CA GLY A 133 8.59 2.76 14.92
C GLY A 133 9.63 1.78 14.38
N ARG A 134 10.10 0.88 15.25
CA ARG A 134 11.13 -0.11 14.91
C ARG A 134 10.50 -1.35 14.29
N ARG A 135 11.17 -1.89 13.27
CA ARG A 135 10.92 -3.22 12.73
C ARG A 135 11.50 -4.30 13.62
N ASN A 136 10.71 -5.30 13.96
CA ASN A 136 11.13 -6.47 14.70
C ASN A 136 10.71 -7.75 13.98
N GLU A 137 11.66 -8.67 13.78
CA GLU A 137 11.38 -10.01 13.26
C GLU A 137 10.92 -10.98 14.35
N ASN A 138 10.91 -10.53 15.61
CA ASN A 138 10.49 -11.35 16.73
C ASN A 138 9.37 -10.70 17.53
N TYR A 139 8.36 -11.49 17.88
CA TYR A 139 7.34 -11.07 18.83
C TYR A 139 7.93 -10.95 20.23
N THR A 140 7.60 -9.87 20.92
CA THR A 140 7.91 -9.73 22.34
C THR A 140 6.84 -10.42 23.18
N SER A 141 7.19 -10.89 24.39
CA SER A 141 6.21 -11.48 25.30
C SER A 141 5.07 -10.52 25.68
N LEU A 142 5.29 -9.21 25.55
CA LEU A 142 4.28 -8.18 25.76
C LEU A 142 3.07 -8.33 24.82
N VAL A 143 3.26 -8.89 23.62
CA VAL A 143 2.17 -9.14 22.69
C VAL A 143 1.13 -10.12 23.28
N LYS A 144 1.52 -10.96 24.24
CA LYS A 144 0.61 -11.86 24.98
C LYS A 144 -0.29 -11.14 25.98
N SER A 145 0.12 -9.97 26.46
CA SER A 145 -0.52 -9.24 27.56
C SER A 145 -1.72 -8.43 27.09
N PHE A 146 -1.74 -8.03 25.82
CA PHE A 146 -2.69 -7.06 25.29
C PHE A 146 -3.70 -7.71 24.36
N LYS A 147 -4.90 -7.12 24.32
CA LYS A 147 -5.91 -7.46 23.33
C LYS A 147 -5.49 -6.91 21.98
N VAL A 148 -5.55 -7.74 20.94
CA VAL A 148 -5.18 -7.37 19.57
C VAL A 148 -6.44 -6.96 18.80
N ALA A 149 -6.41 -5.79 18.17
CA ALA A 149 -7.44 -5.37 17.22
C ALA A 149 -7.23 -6.08 15.88
N VAL A 150 -8.30 -6.67 15.33
CA VAL A 150 -8.27 -7.29 14.00
C VAL A 150 -9.28 -6.57 13.11
N PRO A 151 -8.83 -5.81 12.10
CA PRO A 151 -9.74 -5.15 11.16
C PRO A 151 -10.63 -6.16 10.42
N SER A 152 -11.93 -5.86 10.32
CA SER A 152 -12.87 -6.58 9.47
C SER A 152 -12.57 -6.34 7.99
N TRP A 153 -13.02 -7.24 7.12
CA TRP A 153 -13.05 -7.03 5.67
C TRP A 153 -14.25 -6.19 5.21
N GLY A 154 -15.25 -5.99 6.09
CA GLY A 154 -16.43 -5.19 5.80
C GLY A 154 -17.47 -5.90 4.93
N ASN A 155 -17.33 -7.22 4.76
CA ASN A 155 -18.29 -8.05 4.07
C ASN A 155 -18.54 -9.35 4.84
N GLU A 156 -19.80 -9.77 4.91
CA GLU A 156 -20.24 -10.87 5.78
C GLU A 156 -19.50 -12.19 5.50
N LYS A 157 -19.23 -12.50 4.23
CA LYS A 157 -18.59 -13.76 3.82
C LYS A 157 -17.14 -13.83 4.29
N ASP A 158 -16.35 -12.79 4.02
CA ASP A 158 -14.95 -12.76 4.41
C ASP A 158 -14.79 -12.55 5.92
N ASP A 159 -15.70 -11.81 6.57
CA ASP A 159 -15.71 -11.66 8.03
C ASP A 159 -16.05 -12.96 8.75
N ALA A 160 -16.98 -13.76 8.22
CA ALA A 160 -17.25 -15.10 8.72
C ALA A 160 -16.02 -16.01 8.59
N ARG A 161 -15.32 -15.93 7.44
CA ARG A 161 -14.10 -16.70 7.20
C ARG A 161 -12.94 -16.24 8.09
N LEU A 162 -12.79 -14.93 8.28
CA LEU A 162 -11.82 -14.34 9.20
C LEU A 162 -12.04 -14.86 10.63
N ASN A 163 -13.28 -14.84 11.12
CA ASN A 163 -13.59 -15.32 12.46
C ASN A 163 -13.26 -16.81 12.65
N GLN A 164 -13.51 -17.65 11.63
CA GLN A 164 -13.11 -19.06 11.65
C GLN A 164 -11.59 -19.21 11.81
N ILE A 165 -10.81 -18.51 10.97
CA ILE A 165 -9.34 -18.57 10.98
C ILE A 165 -8.80 -18.08 12.34
N LEU A 166 -9.34 -16.98 12.88
CA LEU A 166 -8.89 -16.45 14.16
C LEU A 166 -9.20 -17.42 15.31
N THR A 167 -10.36 -18.06 15.32
CA THR A 167 -10.74 -19.04 16.35
C THR A 167 -9.83 -20.27 16.33
N GLU A 168 -9.41 -20.71 15.15
CA GLU A 168 -8.58 -21.91 14.99
C GLU A 168 -7.09 -21.66 15.26
N TYR A 169 -6.54 -20.54 14.76
CA TYR A 169 -5.09 -20.30 14.74
C TYR A 169 -4.60 -19.21 15.68
N PHE A 170 -5.42 -18.23 16.07
CA PHE A 170 -4.92 -17.04 16.76
C PHE A 170 -4.69 -17.31 18.26
N PRO A 171 -3.45 -17.24 18.79
CA PRO A 171 -3.18 -17.68 20.16
C PRO A 171 -3.47 -16.60 21.21
N LEU A 172 -3.95 -15.43 20.80
CA LEU A 172 -4.06 -14.22 21.63
C LEU A 172 -5.50 -13.79 21.81
N LYS A 173 -5.75 -12.97 22.84
CA LYS A 173 -7.05 -12.29 22.98
C LYS A 173 -7.22 -11.28 21.85
N TYR A 174 -8.34 -11.35 21.14
CA TYR A 174 -8.61 -10.46 20.01
C TYR A 174 -10.03 -9.89 20.04
N GLU A 175 -10.24 -8.85 19.26
CA GLU A 175 -11.57 -8.38 18.89
C GLU A 175 -11.54 -7.88 17.44
N ILE A 176 -12.58 -8.25 16.69
CA ILE A 176 -12.77 -7.77 15.33
C ILE A 176 -13.33 -6.35 15.42
N VAL A 177 -12.68 -5.42 14.72
CA VAL A 177 -13.02 -3.99 14.71
C VAL A 177 -13.31 -3.53 13.28
N PRO A 178 -14.08 -2.43 13.07
CA PRO A 178 -14.28 -1.87 11.74
C PRO A 178 -12.95 -1.55 11.03
N ALA A 179 -12.89 -1.76 9.72
CA ALA A 179 -11.67 -1.59 8.92
C ALA A 179 -11.13 -0.15 8.93
N ASP A 180 -12.04 0.80 9.02
CA ASP A 180 -11.84 2.24 8.90
C ASP A 180 -11.68 2.96 10.26
N ILE A 181 -11.65 2.20 11.37
CA ILE A 181 -11.50 2.79 12.70
C ILE A 181 -10.16 3.52 12.84
N ALA A 182 -10.20 4.73 13.40
CA ALA A 182 -9.00 5.50 13.68
C ALA A 182 -8.16 4.83 14.77
N GLU A 183 -6.83 4.91 14.64
CA GLU A 183 -5.92 4.33 15.63
C GLU A 183 -6.07 4.98 17.01
N SER A 184 -6.37 6.28 17.07
CA SER A 184 -6.68 6.98 18.32
C SER A 184 -7.88 6.39 19.04
N ASP A 185 -8.91 5.97 18.31
CA ASP A 185 -10.11 5.36 18.89
C ASP A 185 -9.83 3.95 19.41
N LEU A 186 -8.94 3.22 18.76
CA LEU A 186 -8.46 1.92 19.25
C LEU A 186 -7.68 2.08 20.56
N GLU A 187 -6.83 3.09 20.67
CA GLU A 187 -6.09 3.38 21.89
C GLU A 187 -7.02 3.75 23.05
N ILE A 188 -8.05 4.57 22.80
CA ILE A 188 -9.07 4.93 23.79
C ILE A 188 -9.84 3.69 24.28
N LYS A 189 -10.11 2.74 23.37
CA LYS A 189 -10.73 1.44 23.69
C LYS A 189 -9.78 0.47 24.41
N GLY A 190 -8.52 0.87 24.64
CA GLY A 190 -7.54 0.09 25.39
C GLY A 190 -6.77 -0.93 24.54
N PHE A 191 -6.90 -0.92 23.21
CA PHE A 191 -6.03 -1.71 22.35
C PHE A 191 -4.61 -1.13 22.37
N LYS A 192 -3.62 -2.02 22.34
CA LYS A 192 -2.20 -1.65 22.20
C LYS A 192 -1.60 -2.09 20.88
N THR A 193 -2.24 -3.04 20.22
CA THR A 193 -1.75 -3.65 18.99
C THR A 193 -2.91 -3.87 18.01
N ILE A 194 -2.56 -3.82 16.73
CA ILE A 194 -3.47 -4.08 15.61
C ILE A 194 -2.79 -5.00 14.59
N ILE A 195 -3.53 -5.96 14.04
CA ILE A 195 -3.08 -6.71 12.86
C ILE A 195 -3.31 -5.86 11.62
N ARG A 196 -2.29 -5.76 10.78
CA ARG A 196 -2.29 -5.07 9.50
C ARG A 196 -1.70 -6.00 8.44
N PHE A 197 -1.84 -5.59 7.18
CA PHE A 197 -1.21 -6.28 6.06
C PHE A 197 -0.71 -5.29 5.03
N VAL A 198 0.26 -5.74 4.24
CA VAL A 198 0.56 -5.16 2.93
C VAL A 198 0.03 -6.10 1.84
N HIS A 199 -0.60 -5.53 0.81
CA HIS A 199 -1.13 -6.19 -0.36
C HIS A 199 -0.56 -5.53 -1.62
N THR A 200 0.56 -6.06 -2.10
CA THR A 200 1.32 -5.52 -3.23
C THR A 200 2.24 -6.60 -3.80
N SER A 201 3.03 -6.30 -4.83
CA SER A 201 3.99 -7.27 -5.36
C SER A 201 4.99 -7.70 -4.27
N GLY A 202 5.42 -8.96 -4.28
CA GLY A 202 6.37 -9.47 -3.28
C GLY A 202 7.65 -8.64 -3.16
N THR A 203 8.18 -8.12 -4.27
CA THR A 203 9.32 -7.20 -4.29
C THR A 203 9.00 -5.91 -3.53
N ILE A 204 7.91 -5.21 -3.89
CA ILE A 204 7.51 -3.96 -3.25
C ILE A 204 7.19 -4.20 -1.76
N ALA A 205 6.54 -5.31 -1.41
CA ALA A 205 6.21 -5.64 -0.03
C ALA A 205 7.47 -5.82 0.82
N ARG A 206 8.52 -6.45 0.29
CA ARG A 206 9.81 -6.59 0.98
C ARG A 206 10.49 -5.24 1.18
N ASP A 207 10.46 -4.38 0.15
CA ASP A 207 11.06 -3.05 0.20
C ASP A 207 10.34 -2.16 1.23
N LEU A 208 9.00 -2.14 1.20
CA LEU A 208 8.17 -1.40 2.15
C LEU A 208 8.37 -1.86 3.59
N LEU A 209 8.48 -3.17 3.82
CA LEU A 209 8.69 -3.76 5.14
C LEU A 209 10.17 -3.89 5.52
N GLU A 210 11.07 -3.23 4.79
CA GLU A 210 12.51 -3.14 5.05
C GLU A 210 13.18 -4.53 5.24
N TYR A 211 12.77 -5.53 4.45
CA TYR A 211 13.48 -6.81 4.41
C TYR A 211 14.80 -6.67 3.65
N ASP A 212 15.80 -7.46 4.05
CA ASP A 212 17.10 -7.50 3.38
C ASP A 212 16.96 -7.87 1.88
N HIS A 213 17.44 -6.97 1.03
CA HIS A 213 17.42 -7.10 -0.43
C HIS A 213 18.46 -8.12 -0.95
N ALA A 214 19.47 -8.49 -0.15
CA ALA A 214 20.47 -9.48 -0.54
C ALA A 214 19.88 -10.89 -0.74
N LYS A 215 18.64 -11.11 -0.28
CA LYS A 215 17.91 -12.38 -0.39
C LYS A 215 16.79 -12.36 -1.44
N THR A 216 16.73 -11.32 -2.27
CA THR A 216 15.65 -11.16 -3.26
C THR A 216 16.07 -11.77 -4.60
N GLY A 217 15.57 -12.97 -4.89
CA GLY A 217 15.67 -13.60 -6.22
C GLY A 217 14.42 -13.37 -7.06
N ASN A 218 14.39 -13.92 -8.29
CA ASN A 218 13.21 -13.89 -9.16
C ASN A 218 11.98 -14.60 -8.55
N ALA A 219 12.19 -15.41 -7.53
CA ALA A 219 11.16 -16.03 -6.74
C ALA A 219 11.45 -15.87 -5.24
N LEU A 220 10.39 -15.76 -4.46
CA LEU A 220 10.40 -15.64 -3.02
C LEU A 220 9.91 -16.96 -2.41
N ALA A 221 10.71 -17.50 -1.48
CA ALA A 221 10.31 -18.66 -0.69
C ALA A 221 9.43 -18.19 0.47
N SER A 222 8.16 -18.58 0.45
CA SER A 222 7.21 -18.34 1.53
C SER A 222 7.02 -19.60 2.38
N ALA A 223 6.99 -19.43 3.70
CA ALA A 223 6.72 -20.48 4.67
C ALA A 223 5.20 -20.71 4.75
N ALA A 224 4.66 -21.50 3.82
CA ALA A 224 3.24 -21.80 3.73
C ALA A 224 2.86 -23.01 4.60
N ILE A 225 1.64 -23.01 5.12
CA ILE A 225 1.09 -24.14 5.87
C ILE A 225 0.22 -24.97 4.93
N ILE A 226 0.65 -26.19 4.66
CA ILE A 226 -0.05 -27.15 3.80
C ILE A 226 -0.26 -28.41 4.63
N ASN A 227 -1.52 -28.82 4.82
CA ASN A 227 -1.88 -29.97 5.65
C ASN A 227 -1.30 -29.90 7.08
N ASN A 228 -1.35 -28.73 7.72
CA ASN A 228 -0.80 -28.43 9.06
C ASN A 228 0.73 -28.50 9.20
N ASP A 229 1.46 -28.73 8.11
CA ASP A 229 2.91 -28.73 8.09
C ASP A 229 3.46 -27.49 7.39
N ALA A 230 4.54 -26.93 7.95
CA ALA A 230 5.26 -25.82 7.34
C ALA A 230 6.07 -26.31 6.15
N GLN A 231 5.75 -25.80 4.96
CA GLN A 231 6.42 -26.11 3.70
C GLN A 231 6.88 -24.83 3.00
N LEU A 232 7.93 -24.93 2.18
CA LEU A 232 8.38 -23.83 1.34
C LEU A 232 7.55 -23.78 0.06
N LYS A 233 6.79 -22.70 -0.11
CA LYS A 233 6.07 -22.38 -1.34
C LYS A 233 6.83 -21.30 -2.11
N THR A 234 7.17 -21.60 -3.36
CA THR A 234 7.84 -20.64 -4.25
C THR A 234 6.80 -19.75 -4.93
N ILE A 235 6.93 -18.44 -4.75
CA ILE A 235 6.04 -17.42 -5.35
C ILE A 235 6.91 -16.50 -6.22
N ALA A 236 6.47 -16.13 -7.42
CA ALA A 236 7.24 -15.19 -8.24
C ALA A 236 7.31 -13.81 -7.57
N ALA A 237 8.47 -13.14 -7.65
CA ALA A 237 8.71 -11.91 -6.89
C ALA A 237 7.71 -10.78 -7.22
N ASN A 238 7.24 -10.72 -8.46
CA ASN A 238 6.29 -9.70 -8.90
C ASN A 238 4.81 -10.10 -8.74
N THR A 239 4.53 -11.29 -8.18
CA THR A 239 3.15 -11.66 -7.84
C THR A 239 2.64 -10.81 -6.68
N VAL A 240 1.41 -10.32 -6.80
CA VAL A 240 0.71 -9.62 -5.72
C VAL A 240 0.41 -10.60 -4.59
N VAL A 241 0.82 -10.24 -3.37
CA VAL A 241 0.70 -11.07 -2.16
C VAL A 241 0.19 -10.27 -0.99
N TYR A 242 -0.46 -10.96 -0.05
CA TYR A 242 -0.73 -10.47 1.29
C TYR A 242 0.41 -10.87 2.23
N LYS A 243 0.95 -9.90 2.98
CA LYS A 243 1.86 -10.14 4.10
C LYS A 243 1.35 -9.43 5.35
N PHE A 244 0.99 -10.22 6.35
CA PHE A 244 0.48 -9.73 7.63
C PHE A 244 1.61 -9.37 8.60
N TYR A 245 1.31 -8.42 9.49
CA TYR A 245 2.16 -8.00 10.59
C TYR A 245 1.31 -7.44 11.74
N VAL A 246 1.90 -7.35 12.94
CA VAL A 246 1.30 -6.65 14.08
C VAL A 246 1.99 -5.30 14.23
N LYS A 247 1.20 -4.24 14.34
CA LYS A 247 1.68 -2.89 14.67
C LYS A 247 1.31 -2.56 16.12
N GLN A 248 2.26 -2.03 16.87
CA GLN A 248 2.01 -1.39 18.17
C GLN A 248 1.52 0.03 17.94
N LEU A 249 0.39 0.40 18.55
CA LEU A 249 -0.24 1.71 18.33
C LEU A 249 0.60 2.87 18.90
N GLU A 250 1.08 2.71 20.14
CA GLU A 250 1.75 3.79 20.90
C GLU A 250 3.05 4.33 20.25
N TYR A 251 3.86 3.44 19.66
CA TYR A 251 5.17 3.80 19.09
C TYR A 251 5.32 3.43 17.61
N GLY A 252 4.31 2.81 17.00
CA GLY A 252 4.37 2.34 15.61
C GLY A 252 5.36 1.19 15.38
N ASN A 253 5.79 0.46 16.42
CA ASN A 253 6.68 -0.69 16.25
C ASN A 253 5.99 -1.80 15.45
N LEU A 254 6.72 -2.44 14.54
CA LEU A 254 6.21 -3.54 13.73
C LEU A 254 6.77 -4.86 14.20
N PHE A 255 5.93 -5.89 14.18
CA PHE A 255 6.28 -7.27 14.44
C PHE A 255 5.89 -8.12 13.23
N LEU A 256 6.90 -8.46 12.42
CA LEU A 256 6.70 -9.15 11.14
C LEU A 256 6.71 -10.67 11.27
N GLY A 257 7.33 -11.19 12.33
CA GLY A 257 7.70 -12.60 12.45
C GLY A 257 9.03 -12.91 11.78
N ASN A 258 9.59 -14.07 12.12
CA ASN A 258 10.93 -14.49 11.70
C ASN A 258 10.94 -15.26 10.37
N LYS A 259 9.77 -15.39 9.72
CA LYS A 259 9.58 -16.02 8.42
C LYS A 259 8.93 -15.04 7.45
N TRP A 260 9.25 -15.21 6.18
CA TRP A 260 8.43 -14.68 5.08
C TRP A 260 7.33 -15.70 4.83
N ASP A 261 6.07 -15.33 5.05
CA ASP A 261 4.89 -16.20 5.11
C ASP A 261 3.74 -15.65 4.24
N ALA A 262 4.08 -14.77 3.29
CA ALA A 262 3.15 -14.12 2.38
C ALA A 262 2.51 -15.10 1.39
N ASP A 263 1.29 -14.81 0.95
CA ASP A 263 0.57 -15.61 -0.05
C ASP A 263 -0.33 -14.74 -0.93
N PRO A 264 -0.57 -15.09 -2.22
CA PRO A 264 -1.56 -14.39 -3.04
C PRO A 264 -2.98 -14.44 -2.48
N ASP A 265 -3.33 -15.49 -1.74
CA ASP A 265 -4.62 -15.59 -1.05
C ASP A 265 -4.51 -15.05 0.39
N TRP A 266 -5.39 -14.11 0.76
CA TRP A 266 -5.37 -13.49 2.08
C TRP A 266 -5.63 -14.49 3.20
N GLN A 267 -6.47 -15.51 2.95
CA GLN A 267 -6.82 -16.53 3.94
C GLN A 267 -5.59 -17.38 4.25
N GLN A 268 -4.93 -17.88 3.21
CA GLN A 268 -3.70 -18.63 3.34
C GLN A 268 -2.58 -17.79 3.98
N ALA A 269 -2.40 -16.54 3.55
CA ALA A 269 -1.41 -15.64 4.14
C ALA A 269 -1.64 -15.40 5.64
N LEU A 270 -2.90 -15.23 6.05
CA LEU A 270 -3.25 -15.06 7.47
C LEU A 270 -3.00 -16.36 8.25
N VAL A 271 -3.41 -17.52 7.73
CA VAL A 271 -3.14 -18.82 8.36
C VAL A 271 -1.63 -19.03 8.55
N ASN A 272 -0.83 -18.77 7.52
CA ASN A 272 0.62 -18.88 7.62
C ASN A 272 1.16 -17.98 8.74
N TYR A 273 0.75 -16.71 8.75
CA TYR A 273 1.17 -15.72 9.72
C TYR A 273 0.85 -16.10 11.16
N LEU A 274 -0.40 -16.51 11.42
CA LEU A 274 -0.86 -16.87 12.75
C LEU A 274 -0.22 -18.16 13.25
N TYR A 275 -0.03 -19.14 12.37
CA TYR A 275 0.65 -20.39 12.71
C TYR A 275 2.10 -20.15 13.15
N HIS A 276 2.87 -19.37 12.38
CA HIS A 276 4.26 -19.05 12.75
C HIS A 276 4.33 -18.17 14.00
N MET A 277 3.38 -17.24 14.18
CA MET A 277 3.26 -16.47 15.42
C MET A 277 3.05 -17.39 16.62
N ARG A 278 2.15 -18.38 16.51
CA ARG A 278 1.88 -19.35 17.57
C ARG A 278 3.13 -20.14 17.96
N GLN A 279 3.86 -20.65 16.98
CA GLN A 279 5.13 -21.35 17.21
C GLN A 279 6.15 -20.46 17.92
N GLN A 280 6.33 -19.23 17.45
CA GLN A 280 7.30 -18.30 18.03
C GLN A 280 6.94 -17.87 19.47
N LEU A 281 5.65 -17.80 19.77
CA LEU A 281 5.14 -17.48 21.10
C LEU A 281 5.06 -18.71 22.02
N ASN A 282 5.42 -19.91 21.55
CA ASN A 282 5.37 -21.18 22.30
C ASN A 282 3.95 -21.54 22.81
N TYR A 283 2.96 -21.58 21.92
CA TYR A 283 1.56 -21.99 22.18
C TYR A 283 1.16 -23.28 21.47
#